data_AF-A0A9P7TZZ1-F1
#
_entry.id   AF-A0A9P7TZZ1-F1
#
_cell.length_a   1.000
_cell.length_b   1.000
_cell.length_c   1.000
_cell.angle_alpha   90.00
_cell.angle_beta   90.00
_cell.angle_gamma   90.00
#
_symmetry.space_group_name_H-M   'P 1'
#
loop_
_entity.id
_entity.type
_entity.pdbx_description
1 polymer ?
#
loop_
_entity_poly.entity_id
_entity_poly.type
_entity_poly.pdbx_seq_one_letter_code
_entity_poly.pdbx_strand_id
1 'polypeptide(L)'
;MAIAAVGQICSTASMKTNLEQCVRLVAKAAVGGAKILFLPEASDYIAPTAAESLRLAEPQSTSPFVKGLREAAKFHSVAIHVGVHQPLPTIQPAVTPKLANRALYITPDGEIQDSASYDKLHVFDYGSLRESSTVEPGSALTAPFDSPVGRIGSLICFDLRFAEPAILLTQPGKHSRWYGRAAQILTYPSAFTVRTGQAHWETLLRARAIETQSWVVASAQVGRHNDKRVSYGRSLVVDPWGEVRIRLSGVRGAEEGGDEEFGHGDAASAAAGNDTMEEIGFVDLDLEQVERVRRMMPLRRRSVYREITEEKA
;
A
#
# COMPACT_ATOMS: atom_id res chain seq x y z
N MET A 1 -7.25 -21.31 9.87
CA MET A 1 -7.62 -20.17 9.01
C MET A 1 -7.11 -18.91 9.68
N ALA A 2 -6.33 -18.08 8.98
CA ALA A 2 -5.70 -16.89 9.52
C ALA A 2 -6.33 -15.67 8.87
N ILE A 3 -7.09 -14.90 9.65
CA ILE A 3 -7.83 -13.73 9.17
C ILE A 3 -6.84 -12.58 8.94
N ALA A 4 -7.00 -11.86 7.84
CA ALA A 4 -6.36 -10.58 7.57
C ALA A 4 -7.35 -9.43 7.78
N ALA A 5 -6.85 -8.28 8.18
CA ALA A 5 -7.60 -7.03 8.19
C ALA A 5 -6.99 -6.02 7.21
N VAL A 6 -7.84 -5.26 6.51
CA VAL A 6 -7.45 -4.12 5.68
C VAL A 6 -8.01 -2.84 6.30
N GLY A 7 -7.14 -1.90 6.58
CA GLY A 7 -7.47 -0.60 7.17
C GLY A 7 -7.51 0.52 6.14
N GLN A 8 -8.38 1.48 6.38
CA GLN A 8 -8.52 2.73 5.64
C GLN A 8 -8.46 3.90 6.62
N ILE A 9 -7.69 4.93 6.30
CA ILE A 9 -7.51 6.12 7.15
C ILE A 9 -7.49 7.39 6.31
N CYS A 10 -7.56 8.54 6.99
CA CYS A 10 -7.30 9.85 6.41
C CYS A 10 -6.10 10.48 7.11
N SER A 11 -4.89 10.25 6.59
CA SER A 11 -3.68 10.87 7.15
C SER A 11 -3.62 12.37 6.86
N THR A 12 -3.18 13.17 7.82
CA THR A 12 -2.90 14.61 7.65
C THR A 12 -1.42 14.88 7.94
N ALA A 13 -1.01 16.14 8.11
CA ALA A 13 0.32 16.49 8.59
C ALA A 13 0.56 16.11 10.07
N SER A 14 -0.47 15.75 10.83
CA SER A 14 -0.35 15.37 12.25
C SER A 14 -0.02 13.88 12.42
N MET A 15 1.27 13.54 12.51
CA MET A 15 1.72 12.17 12.79
C MET A 15 1.06 11.57 14.04
N LYS A 16 0.83 12.38 15.08
CA LYS A 16 0.15 11.94 16.31
C LYS A 16 -1.28 11.47 16.02
N THR A 17 -2.08 12.28 15.34
CA THR A 17 -3.47 11.95 15.02
C THR A 17 -3.56 10.75 14.06
N ASN A 18 -2.59 10.64 13.14
CA ASN A 18 -2.52 9.51 12.22
C ASN A 18 -2.15 8.21 12.96
N LEU A 19 -1.21 8.28 13.92
CA LEU A 19 -0.88 7.15 14.79
C LEU A 19 -2.10 6.71 15.60
N GLU A 20 -2.85 7.65 16.20
CA GLU A 20 -4.07 7.34 16.95
C GLU A 20 -5.10 6.59 16.10
N GLN A 21 -5.27 6.96 14.82
CA GLN A 21 -6.10 6.21 13.87
C GLN A 21 -5.58 4.78 13.67
N CYS A 22 -4.29 4.64 13.38
CA CYS A 22 -3.70 3.33 13.11
C CYS A 22 -3.76 2.41 14.33
N VAL A 23 -3.49 2.92 15.54
CA VAL A 23 -3.58 2.14 16.79
C VAL A 23 -5.00 1.66 17.07
N ARG A 24 -6.03 2.50 16.81
CA ARG A 24 -7.43 2.04 16.89
C ARG A 24 -7.72 0.92 15.90
N LEU A 25 -7.21 1.01 14.67
CA LEU A 25 -7.35 -0.06 13.69
C LEU A 25 -6.62 -1.34 14.11
N VAL A 26 -5.43 -1.24 14.72
CA VAL A 26 -4.72 -2.41 15.28
C VAL A 26 -5.55 -3.08 16.37
N ALA A 27 -6.14 -2.29 17.29
CA ALA A 27 -7.00 -2.82 18.33
C ALA A 27 -8.27 -3.49 17.75
N LYS A 28 -8.91 -2.89 16.74
CA LYS A 28 -10.05 -3.48 16.03
C LYS A 28 -9.65 -4.76 15.30
N ALA A 29 -8.48 -4.78 14.65
CA ALA A 29 -7.95 -5.96 13.98
C ALA A 29 -7.77 -7.13 14.97
N ALA A 30 -7.22 -6.84 16.15
CA ALA A 30 -7.05 -7.81 17.22
C ALA A 30 -8.38 -8.39 17.72
N VAL A 31 -9.38 -7.53 17.97
CA VAL A 31 -10.73 -7.96 18.37
C VAL A 31 -11.38 -8.83 17.30
N GLY A 32 -11.19 -8.50 16.02
CA GLY A 32 -11.65 -9.30 14.89
C GLY A 32 -10.84 -10.58 14.62
N GLY A 33 -9.84 -10.89 15.45
CA GLY A 33 -9.02 -12.10 15.34
C GLY A 33 -8.04 -12.08 14.17
N ALA A 34 -7.78 -10.92 13.56
CA ALA A 34 -6.84 -10.79 12.46
C ALA A 34 -5.40 -11.04 12.95
N LYS A 35 -4.60 -11.70 12.11
CA LYS A 35 -3.17 -11.96 12.36
C LYS A 35 -2.26 -10.91 11.75
N ILE A 36 -2.78 -10.15 10.80
CA ILE A 36 -2.11 -9.02 10.16
C ILE A 36 -3.12 -7.92 9.87
N LEU A 37 -2.69 -6.67 10.01
CA LEU A 37 -3.37 -5.47 9.53
C LEU A 37 -2.57 -4.83 8.40
N PHE A 38 -3.22 -4.62 7.26
CA PHE A 38 -2.67 -3.84 6.14
C PHE A 38 -3.14 -2.39 6.23
N LEU A 39 -2.21 -1.46 6.38
CA LEU A 39 -2.44 -0.02 6.45
C LEU A 39 -1.96 0.67 5.16
N PRO A 40 -2.50 1.87 4.82
CA PRO A 40 -2.20 2.52 3.54
C PRO A 40 -0.77 3.05 3.40
N GLU A 41 -0.48 3.58 2.21
CA GLU A 41 0.69 4.42 1.92
C GLU A 41 0.59 5.74 2.70
N ALA A 42 1.72 6.36 3.01
CA ALA A 42 1.77 7.67 3.70
C ALA A 42 0.94 7.69 5.00
N SER A 43 0.91 6.56 5.72
CA SER A 43 0.14 6.43 6.95
C SER A 43 0.71 7.32 8.07
N ASP A 44 2.01 7.60 8.02
CA ASP A 44 2.69 8.50 8.94
C ASP A 44 2.21 9.95 8.77
N TYR A 45 2.20 10.48 7.54
CA TYR A 45 1.64 11.81 7.24
C TYR A 45 1.37 12.03 5.75
N ILE A 46 0.49 13.00 5.48
CA ILE A 46 0.33 13.64 4.17
C ILE A 46 0.51 15.14 4.34
N ALA A 47 1.65 15.66 3.87
CA ALA A 47 2.01 17.05 4.02
C ALA A 47 1.38 17.95 2.93
N PRO A 48 0.99 19.19 3.27
CA PRO A 48 0.56 20.20 2.29
C PRO A 48 1.63 20.61 1.27
N THR A 49 2.92 20.49 1.62
CA THR A 49 4.04 20.92 0.77
C THR A 49 5.22 19.95 0.83
N ALA A 50 6.05 19.98 -0.21
CA ALA A 50 7.31 19.23 -0.29
C ALA A 50 8.27 19.59 0.86
N ALA A 51 8.45 20.87 1.16
CA ALA A 51 9.32 21.34 2.23
C ALA A 51 8.85 20.84 3.61
N GLU A 52 7.55 20.83 3.84
CA GLU A 52 6.98 20.28 5.08
C GLU A 52 7.13 18.77 5.16
N SER A 53 6.97 18.04 4.05
CA SER A 53 7.23 16.60 3.98
C SER A 53 8.65 16.27 4.45
N LEU A 54 9.66 16.96 3.89
CA LEU A 54 11.06 16.78 4.29
C LEU A 54 11.32 17.10 5.76
N ARG A 55 10.59 18.06 6.34
CA ARG A 55 10.70 18.44 7.76
C ARG A 55 10.05 17.42 8.70
N LEU A 56 8.93 16.81 8.28
CA LEU A 56 8.19 15.84 9.08
C LEU A 56 8.80 14.44 9.05
N ALA A 57 9.52 14.11 7.98
CA ALA A 57 10.10 12.78 7.83
C ALA A 57 11.11 12.46 8.95
N GLU A 58 10.87 11.36 9.65
CA GLU A 58 11.77 10.86 10.69
C GLU A 58 12.24 9.45 10.34
N PRO A 59 13.49 9.07 10.63
CA PRO A 59 13.96 7.70 10.45
C PRO A 59 13.05 6.70 11.17
N GLN A 60 12.76 5.55 10.55
CA GLN A 60 11.92 4.50 11.14
C GLN A 60 12.41 4.02 12.53
N SER A 61 13.71 4.18 12.82
CA SER A 61 14.32 3.85 14.11
C SER A 61 13.99 4.84 15.23
N THR A 62 13.66 6.09 14.91
CA THR A 62 13.40 7.17 15.89
C THR A 62 11.97 7.72 15.80
N SER A 63 11.27 7.48 14.70
CA SER A 63 9.91 7.98 14.44
C SER A 63 8.93 7.58 15.55
N PRO A 64 8.27 8.54 16.23
CA PRO A 64 7.21 8.25 17.20
C PRO A 64 6.04 7.47 16.59
N PHE A 65 5.73 7.72 15.32
CA PHE A 65 4.69 6.98 14.59
C PHE A 65 5.05 5.49 14.48
N VAL A 66 6.26 5.19 13.98
CA VAL A 66 6.71 3.79 13.84
C VAL A 66 6.85 3.12 15.21
N LYS A 67 7.38 3.82 16.22
CA LYS A 67 7.48 3.31 17.59
C LYS A 67 6.12 2.93 18.15
N GLY A 68 5.12 3.79 18.01
CA GLY A 68 3.76 3.51 18.49
C GLY A 68 3.11 2.32 17.78
N LEU A 69 3.35 2.15 16.47
CA LEU A 69 2.89 0.97 15.75
C LEU A 69 3.56 -0.32 16.23
N ARG A 70 4.87 -0.29 16.50
CA ARG A 70 5.59 -1.45 17.06
C ARG A 70 5.05 -1.83 18.43
N GLU A 71 4.80 -0.86 19.29
CA GLU A 71 4.20 -1.07 20.61
C GLU A 71 2.79 -1.67 20.49
N ALA A 72 1.96 -1.14 19.59
CA ALA A 72 0.62 -1.66 19.35
C ALA A 72 0.63 -3.07 18.74
N ALA A 73 1.51 -3.34 17.77
CA ALA A 73 1.69 -4.67 17.17
C ALA A 73 2.02 -5.71 18.24
N LYS A 74 3.00 -5.40 19.10
CA LYS A 74 3.42 -6.25 20.22
C LYS A 74 2.30 -6.48 21.22
N PHE A 75 1.65 -5.40 21.66
CA PHE A 75 0.61 -5.46 22.68
C PHE A 75 -0.58 -6.31 22.23
N HIS A 76 -0.97 -6.19 20.95
CA HIS A 76 -2.10 -6.92 20.39
C HIS A 76 -1.73 -8.26 19.73
N SER A 77 -0.43 -8.56 19.58
CA SER A 77 0.08 -9.70 18.83
C SER A 77 -0.46 -9.77 17.39
N VAL A 78 -0.48 -8.62 16.71
CA VAL A 78 -0.95 -8.44 15.33
C VAL A 78 0.19 -7.89 14.48
N ALA A 79 0.53 -8.57 13.38
CA ALA A 79 1.50 -8.06 12.43
C ALA A 79 0.95 -6.82 11.68
N ILE A 80 1.80 -5.93 11.21
CA ILE A 80 1.38 -4.72 10.49
C ILE A 80 2.18 -4.58 9.20
N HIS A 81 1.48 -4.38 8.08
CA HIS A 81 2.07 -3.89 6.82
C HIS A 81 1.64 -2.45 6.64
N VAL A 82 2.58 -1.50 6.51
CA VAL A 82 2.27 -0.06 6.53
C VAL A 82 3.23 0.73 5.65
N GLY A 83 2.71 1.71 4.89
CA GLY A 83 3.56 2.65 4.14
C GLY A 83 3.89 3.91 4.95
N VAL A 84 5.17 4.29 4.95
CA VAL A 84 5.72 5.47 5.64
C VAL A 84 6.77 6.18 4.78
N HIS A 85 7.13 7.40 5.15
CA HIS A 85 8.25 8.11 4.56
C HIS A 85 9.53 7.86 5.36
N GLN A 86 10.60 7.44 4.69
CA GLN A 86 11.89 7.17 5.31
C GLN A 86 12.95 8.15 4.78
N PRO A 87 13.55 9.02 5.62
CA PRO A 87 14.70 9.83 5.21
C PRO A 87 15.85 8.96 4.69
N LEU A 88 16.37 9.33 3.51
CA LEU A 88 17.55 8.69 2.93
C LEU A 88 18.83 9.41 3.39
N PRO A 89 19.93 8.68 3.62
CA PRO A 89 21.22 9.29 3.94
C PRO A 89 21.63 10.29 2.86
N THR A 90 21.87 11.54 3.24
CA THR A 90 22.38 12.56 2.32
C THR A 90 23.89 12.45 2.26
N ILE A 91 24.44 11.98 1.13
CA ILE A 91 25.89 11.79 0.95
C ILE A 91 26.61 13.13 0.72
N GLN A 92 25.90 14.17 0.27
CA GLN A 92 26.48 15.48 -0.06
C GLN A 92 25.64 16.63 0.53
N PRO A 93 26.21 17.50 1.39
CA PRO A 93 25.48 18.59 2.06
C PRO A 93 24.78 19.59 1.12
N ALA A 94 25.19 19.65 -0.15
CA ALA A 94 24.64 20.56 -1.15
C ALA A 94 23.42 20.00 -1.91
N VAL A 95 23.03 18.75 -1.65
CA VAL A 95 21.91 18.08 -2.33
C VAL A 95 20.67 18.14 -1.44
N THR A 96 19.53 18.50 -2.03
CA THR A 96 18.23 18.46 -1.34
C THR A 96 17.99 17.06 -0.77
N PRO A 97 17.66 16.93 0.53
CA PRO A 97 17.36 15.63 1.12
C PRO A 97 16.25 14.91 0.37
N LYS A 98 16.36 13.59 0.26
CA LYS A 98 15.37 12.73 -0.36
C LYS A 98 14.80 11.74 0.65
N LEU A 99 13.59 11.31 0.36
CA LEU A 99 12.86 10.31 1.13
C LEU A 99 12.68 9.05 0.28
N ALA A 100 12.62 7.89 0.91
CA ALA A 100 11.99 6.72 0.33
C ALA A 100 10.51 6.71 0.74
N ASN A 101 9.67 6.27 -0.18
CA ASN A 101 8.30 5.86 0.13
C ASN A 101 8.35 4.35 0.42
N ARG A 102 8.31 4.00 1.71
CA ARG A 102 8.69 2.69 2.22
C ARG A 102 7.49 1.95 2.79
N ALA A 103 7.23 0.75 2.29
CA ALA A 103 6.39 -0.24 2.95
C ALA A 103 7.23 -0.99 3.99
N LEU A 104 6.77 -0.99 5.23
CA LEU A 104 7.34 -1.74 6.35
C LEU A 104 6.49 -2.97 6.66
N TYR A 105 7.16 -4.03 7.12
CA TYR A 105 6.51 -5.14 7.80
C TYR A 105 6.99 -5.17 9.26
N ILE A 106 6.03 -5.00 10.18
CA ILE A 106 6.21 -5.08 11.62
C ILE A 106 5.63 -6.42 12.08
N THR A 107 6.45 -7.24 12.73
CA THR A 107 6.05 -8.56 13.22
C THR A 107 5.08 -8.45 14.41
N PRO A 108 4.37 -9.54 14.78
CA PRO A 108 3.52 -9.55 15.97
C PRO A 108 4.26 -9.27 17.29
N ASP A 109 5.59 -9.39 17.31
CA ASP A 109 6.43 -9.06 18.48
C ASP A 109 6.86 -7.58 18.51
N GLY A 110 6.46 -6.81 17.49
CA GLY A 110 6.82 -5.39 17.34
C GLY A 110 8.17 -5.15 16.67
N GLU A 111 8.77 -6.15 16.03
CA GLU A 111 10.05 -5.98 15.32
C GLU A 111 9.85 -5.59 13.86
N ILE A 112 10.70 -4.70 13.33
CA ILE A 112 10.69 -4.37 11.91
C ILE A 112 11.54 -5.41 11.18
N GLN A 113 10.97 -6.08 10.19
CA GLN A 113 11.71 -7.01 9.34
C GLN A 113 12.28 -6.25 8.12
N ASP A 114 13.51 -5.76 8.22
CA ASP A 114 14.13 -4.94 7.16
C ASP A 114 14.21 -5.66 5.81
N SER A 115 14.41 -6.99 5.80
CA SER A 115 14.41 -7.80 4.56
C SER A 115 13.04 -7.89 3.87
N ALA A 116 11.97 -7.48 4.54
CA ALA A 116 10.61 -7.37 4.02
C ALA A 116 10.22 -5.92 3.66
N SER A 117 11.09 -4.95 3.94
CA SER A 117 10.83 -3.55 3.59
C SER A 117 11.00 -3.32 2.10
N TYR A 118 10.14 -2.50 1.51
CA TYR A 118 10.12 -2.21 0.09
C TYR A 118 10.01 -0.71 -0.15
N ASP A 119 10.93 -0.18 -0.94
CA ASP A 119 10.91 1.22 -1.38
C ASP A 119 10.28 1.30 -2.76
N LYS A 120 9.25 2.16 -2.89
CA LYS A 120 8.44 2.34 -4.10
C LYS A 120 9.31 2.56 -5.34
N LEU A 121 9.13 1.72 -6.36
CA LEU A 121 9.94 1.80 -7.58
C LEU A 121 9.45 2.89 -8.52
N HIS A 122 8.13 3.05 -8.66
CA HIS A 122 7.55 3.99 -9.62
C HIS A 122 6.98 5.20 -8.87
N VAL A 123 7.69 6.32 -8.87
CA VAL A 123 7.21 7.59 -8.30
C VAL A 123 6.19 8.25 -9.23
N PHE A 124 5.16 8.86 -8.64
CA PHE A 124 4.05 9.49 -9.36
C PHE A 124 4.31 10.97 -9.65
N ASP A 125 4.45 11.28 -10.94
CA ASP A 125 4.56 12.64 -11.44
C ASP A 125 3.43 12.91 -12.46
N TYR A 126 2.49 13.77 -12.10
CA TYR A 126 1.38 14.16 -12.98
C TYR A 126 0.90 15.58 -12.69
N GLY A 127 0.87 16.43 -13.72
CA GLY A 127 0.51 17.84 -13.58
C GLY A 127 1.41 18.55 -12.58
N SER A 128 0.79 19.18 -11.57
CA SER A 128 1.46 19.86 -10.45
C SER A 128 1.89 18.92 -9.31
N LEU A 129 1.40 17.67 -9.28
CA LEU A 129 1.78 16.70 -8.27
C LEU A 129 3.07 15.99 -8.71
N ARG A 130 4.16 16.27 -7.99
CA ARG A 130 5.50 15.76 -8.28
C ARG A 130 6.03 14.99 -7.06
N GLU A 131 5.75 13.69 -6.97
CA GLU A 131 6.29 12.84 -5.91
C GLU A 131 7.83 12.85 -5.98
N SER A 132 8.39 12.87 -7.19
CA SER A 132 9.83 12.93 -7.45
C SER A 132 10.55 14.16 -6.84
N SER A 133 9.79 15.21 -6.47
CA SER A 133 10.36 16.39 -5.82
C SER A 133 10.98 16.06 -4.46
N THR A 134 10.39 15.11 -3.73
CA THR A 134 10.82 14.72 -2.37
C THR A 134 11.22 13.26 -2.25
N VAL A 135 10.66 12.39 -3.09
CA VAL A 135 10.89 10.95 -3.03
C VAL A 135 11.90 10.53 -4.09
N GLU A 136 12.85 9.68 -3.69
CA GLU A 136 13.74 8.97 -4.60
C GLU A 136 13.14 7.59 -4.92
N PRO A 137 13.10 7.17 -6.20
CA PRO A 137 12.70 5.83 -6.58
C PRO A 137 13.55 4.75 -5.90
N GLY A 138 12.90 3.67 -5.45
CA GLY A 138 13.60 2.47 -5.02
C GLY A 138 14.44 1.87 -6.14
N SER A 139 15.47 1.11 -5.76
CA SER A 139 16.46 0.57 -6.71
C SER A 139 16.23 -0.88 -7.11
N ALA A 140 15.40 -1.63 -6.38
CA ALA A 140 15.13 -3.04 -6.65
C ALA A 140 13.84 -3.54 -6.00
N LEU A 141 13.29 -4.64 -6.52
CA LEU A 141 12.23 -5.40 -5.84
C LEU A 141 12.75 -6.04 -4.55
N THR A 142 11.91 -6.06 -3.53
CA THR A 142 12.13 -6.85 -2.32
C THR A 142 11.63 -8.27 -2.54
N ALA A 143 12.38 -9.27 -2.07
CA ALA A 143 11.97 -10.67 -2.21
C ALA A 143 10.66 -10.92 -1.44
N PRO A 144 9.75 -11.77 -1.93
CA PRO A 144 8.56 -12.12 -1.18
C PRO A 144 8.91 -12.74 0.18
N PHE A 145 8.16 -12.38 1.22
CA PHE A 145 8.41 -12.80 2.60
C PHE A 145 7.17 -13.48 3.19
N ASP A 146 7.39 -14.42 4.11
CA ASP A 146 6.29 -15.16 4.74
C ASP A 146 5.67 -14.32 5.87
N SER A 147 4.35 -14.40 5.98
CA SER A 147 3.55 -13.77 7.03
C SER A 147 2.55 -14.79 7.59
N PRO A 148 1.86 -14.49 8.71
CA PRO A 148 0.84 -15.37 9.27
C PRO A 148 -0.32 -15.73 8.33
N VAL A 149 -0.51 -14.99 7.22
CA VAL A 149 -1.61 -15.19 6.26
C VAL A 149 -1.12 -15.64 4.87
N GLY A 150 0.18 -15.90 4.71
CA GLY A 150 0.79 -16.31 3.45
C GLY A 150 1.95 -15.44 3.02
N ARG A 151 2.47 -15.70 1.81
CA ARG A 151 3.66 -15.02 1.31
C ARG A 151 3.32 -13.71 0.58
N ILE A 152 3.85 -12.61 1.08
CA ILE A 152 3.58 -11.25 0.60
C ILE A 152 4.69 -10.81 -0.36
N GLY A 153 4.30 -10.26 -1.51
CA GLY A 153 5.13 -9.40 -2.36
C GLY A 153 4.63 -7.96 -2.24
N SER A 154 5.49 -7.06 -1.77
CA SER A 154 5.13 -5.65 -1.55
C SER A 154 5.30 -4.82 -2.82
N LEU A 155 4.26 -4.07 -3.16
CA LEU A 155 4.27 -2.97 -4.14
C LEU A 155 3.52 -1.78 -3.52
N ILE A 156 3.65 -0.57 -4.08
CA ILE A 156 3.03 0.62 -3.51
C ILE A 156 2.37 1.43 -4.62
N CYS A 157 1.07 1.68 -4.46
CA CYS A 157 0.33 2.68 -5.22
C CYS A 157 0.59 2.68 -6.74
N PHE A 158 1.40 3.60 -7.23
CA PHE A 158 1.66 3.79 -8.66
C PHE A 158 2.35 2.60 -9.34
N ASP A 159 3.02 1.72 -8.57
CA ASP A 159 3.50 0.42 -9.06
C ASP A 159 2.37 -0.40 -9.68
N LEU A 160 1.11 -0.17 -9.27
CA LEU A 160 -0.08 -0.79 -9.84
C LEU A 160 -0.20 -0.60 -11.36
N ARG A 161 0.38 0.46 -11.92
CA ARG A 161 0.33 0.72 -13.37
C ARG A 161 1.26 -0.16 -14.18
N PHE A 162 2.25 -0.77 -13.54
CA PHE A 162 3.27 -1.59 -14.16
C PHE A 162 2.99 -3.05 -13.79
N ALA A 163 2.81 -3.91 -14.80
CA ALA A 163 2.48 -5.31 -14.57
C ALA A 163 3.73 -6.13 -14.21
N GLU A 164 4.89 -5.70 -14.70
CA GLU A 164 6.18 -6.38 -14.62
C GLU A 164 6.60 -6.68 -13.17
N PRO A 165 6.52 -5.74 -12.20
CA PRO A 165 6.80 -6.03 -10.80
C PRO A 165 5.93 -7.14 -10.22
N ALA A 166 4.63 -7.09 -10.49
CA ALA A 166 3.65 -8.06 -10.00
C ALA A 166 3.93 -9.46 -10.56
N ILE A 167 4.25 -9.53 -11.85
CA ILE A 167 4.64 -10.77 -12.55
C ILE A 167 5.93 -11.33 -11.96
N LEU A 168 6.96 -10.51 -11.76
CA LEU A 168 8.26 -10.93 -11.21
C LEU A 168 8.14 -11.49 -9.79
N LEU A 169 7.26 -10.92 -8.96
CA LEU A 169 7.03 -11.38 -7.59
C LEU A 169 6.24 -12.70 -7.52
N THR A 170 5.29 -12.92 -8.43
CA THR A 170 4.32 -14.05 -8.37
C THR A 170 4.63 -15.21 -9.32
N GLN A 171 5.34 -14.93 -10.40
CA GLN A 171 5.75 -15.88 -11.44
C GLN A 171 7.24 -15.71 -11.75
N PRO A 172 8.13 -15.83 -10.75
CA PRO A 172 9.57 -15.69 -10.96
C PRO A 172 10.08 -16.71 -11.99
N GLY A 173 11.03 -16.28 -12.84
CA GLY A 173 11.76 -17.21 -13.70
C GLY A 173 12.71 -18.11 -12.91
N LYS A 174 13.22 -19.15 -13.57
CA LYS A 174 14.03 -20.22 -12.96
C LYS A 174 15.30 -19.76 -12.27
N HIS A 175 15.81 -18.59 -12.66
CA HIS A 175 17.05 -18.01 -12.14
C HIS A 175 16.81 -16.91 -11.10
N SER A 176 15.55 -16.57 -10.83
CA SER A 176 15.22 -15.60 -9.80
C SER A 176 15.63 -16.14 -8.43
N ARG A 177 16.14 -15.24 -7.57
CA ARG A 177 16.51 -15.56 -6.19
C ARG A 177 15.34 -16.05 -5.32
N TRP A 178 14.10 -15.95 -5.81
CA TRP A 178 12.90 -16.47 -5.15
C TRP A 178 12.08 -17.45 -6.03
N TYR A 179 12.72 -18.19 -6.96
CA TYR A 179 12.06 -19.15 -7.86
C TYR A 179 11.19 -20.23 -7.18
N GLY A 180 11.43 -20.57 -5.91
CA GLY A 180 10.57 -21.46 -5.11
C GLY A 180 9.69 -20.74 -4.07
N ARG A 181 9.78 -19.42 -4.02
CA ARG A 181 9.16 -18.56 -2.99
C ARG A 181 8.37 -17.42 -3.61
N ALA A 182 7.63 -17.71 -4.67
CA ALA A 182 6.73 -16.76 -5.32
C ALA A 182 5.67 -16.23 -4.35
N ALA A 183 5.30 -14.96 -4.51
CA ALA A 183 4.24 -14.32 -3.76
C ALA A 183 2.88 -15.01 -4.01
N GLN A 184 2.09 -15.09 -2.94
CA GLN A 184 0.69 -15.53 -2.95
C GLN A 184 -0.26 -14.36 -2.75
N ILE A 185 0.24 -13.28 -2.15
CA ILE A 185 -0.45 -12.03 -1.86
C ILE A 185 0.41 -10.89 -2.41
N LEU A 186 -0.20 -10.01 -3.19
CA LEU A 186 0.39 -8.74 -3.60
C LEU A 186 -0.26 -7.60 -2.81
N THR A 187 0.54 -6.65 -2.35
CA THR A 187 0.02 -5.46 -1.67
C THR A 187 0.15 -4.21 -2.53
N TYR A 188 -0.82 -3.31 -2.40
CA TYR A 188 -0.79 -1.97 -2.99
C TYR A 188 -1.33 -0.92 -1.99
N PRO A 189 -0.69 -0.71 -0.82
CA PRO A 189 -0.95 0.47 0.00
C PRO A 189 -0.89 1.74 -0.86
N SER A 190 -1.90 2.61 -0.72
CA SER A 190 -2.12 3.66 -1.74
C SER A 190 -2.75 4.95 -1.22
N ALA A 191 -2.38 6.08 -1.85
CA ALA A 191 -3.07 7.36 -1.74
C ALA A 191 -3.61 7.88 -3.09
N PHE A 192 -4.43 7.07 -3.78
CA PHE A 192 -4.96 7.37 -5.12
C PHE A 192 -5.79 8.67 -5.16
N THR A 193 -5.61 9.45 -6.22
CA THR A 193 -6.43 10.66 -6.46
C THR A 193 -7.84 10.29 -6.89
N VAL A 194 -8.83 11.12 -6.59
CA VAL A 194 -10.25 10.82 -6.83
C VAL A 194 -10.55 10.46 -8.29
N ARG A 195 -10.16 11.32 -9.25
CA ARG A 195 -10.41 11.10 -10.69
C ARG A 195 -9.79 9.81 -11.22
N THR A 196 -8.53 9.54 -10.87
CA THR A 196 -7.85 8.33 -11.34
C THR A 196 -8.33 7.09 -10.59
N GLY A 197 -8.74 7.24 -9.33
CA GLY A 197 -9.33 6.20 -8.52
C GLY A 197 -10.63 5.68 -9.10
N GLN A 198 -11.55 6.59 -9.46
CA GLN A 198 -12.83 6.24 -10.09
C GLN A 198 -12.66 5.42 -11.37
N ALA A 199 -11.73 5.82 -12.23
CA ALA A 199 -11.55 5.19 -13.54
C ALA A 199 -10.73 3.90 -13.49
N HIS A 200 -9.69 3.83 -12.66
CA HIS A 200 -8.65 2.80 -12.79
C HIS A 200 -8.48 1.89 -11.59
N TRP A 201 -8.85 2.32 -10.38
CA TRP A 201 -8.46 1.63 -9.14
C TRP A 201 -8.87 0.17 -9.13
N GLU A 202 -10.17 -0.11 -9.23
CA GLU A 202 -10.69 -1.46 -9.16
C GLU A 202 -10.25 -2.28 -10.39
N THR A 203 -10.32 -1.71 -11.59
CA THR A 203 -9.94 -2.39 -12.83
C THR A 203 -8.51 -2.89 -12.77
N LEU A 204 -7.56 -2.05 -12.37
CA LEU A 204 -6.16 -2.43 -12.30
C LEU A 204 -5.91 -3.46 -11.19
N LEU A 205 -6.49 -3.28 -10.00
CA LEU A 205 -6.30 -4.23 -8.90
C LEU A 205 -6.83 -5.62 -9.23
N ARG A 206 -8.01 -5.68 -9.87
CA ARG A 206 -8.58 -6.95 -10.34
C ARG A 206 -7.74 -7.56 -11.45
N ALA A 207 -7.25 -6.75 -12.39
CA ALA A 207 -6.36 -7.22 -13.43
C ALA A 207 -5.09 -7.86 -12.84
N ARG A 208 -4.45 -7.22 -11.84
CA ARG A 208 -3.29 -7.78 -11.15
C ARG A 208 -3.61 -9.11 -10.50
N ALA A 209 -4.74 -9.23 -9.79
CA ALA A 209 -5.13 -10.48 -9.15
C ALA A 209 -5.30 -11.62 -10.16
N ILE A 210 -5.99 -11.35 -11.27
CA ILE A 210 -6.29 -12.33 -12.32
C ILE A 210 -5.01 -12.78 -13.04
N GLU A 211 -4.18 -11.83 -13.51
CA GLU A 211 -3.02 -12.15 -14.35
C GLU A 211 -1.86 -12.77 -13.57
N THR A 212 -1.85 -12.59 -12.25
CA THR A 212 -0.84 -13.16 -11.35
C THR A 212 -1.34 -14.35 -10.54
N GLN A 213 -2.65 -14.61 -10.54
CA GLN A 213 -3.31 -15.63 -9.73
C GLN A 213 -2.87 -15.54 -8.26
N SER A 214 -2.98 -14.33 -7.72
CA SER A 214 -2.63 -14.01 -6.34
C SER A 214 -3.78 -13.24 -5.70
N TRP A 215 -3.84 -13.30 -4.38
CA TRP A 215 -4.60 -12.31 -3.62
C TRP A 215 -4.01 -10.92 -3.88
N VAL A 216 -4.86 -9.91 -3.93
CA VAL A 216 -4.45 -8.50 -3.97
C VAL A 216 -5.08 -7.77 -2.78
N VAL A 217 -4.25 -7.17 -1.93
CA VAL A 217 -4.68 -6.39 -0.77
C VAL A 217 -4.23 -4.95 -0.94
N ALA A 218 -5.18 -4.03 -1.10
CA ALA A 218 -4.92 -2.63 -1.36
C ALA A 218 -5.59 -1.75 -0.30
N SER A 219 -4.85 -1.45 0.76
CA SER A 219 -5.21 -0.45 1.77
C SER A 219 -5.09 0.95 1.19
N ALA A 220 -6.07 1.81 1.42
CA ALA A 220 -6.16 3.11 0.80
C ALA A 220 -6.31 4.25 1.81
N GLN A 221 -5.70 5.39 1.50
CA GLN A 221 -6.06 6.68 2.08
C GLN A 221 -7.42 7.12 1.52
N VAL A 222 -8.20 7.82 2.33
CA VAL A 222 -9.51 8.37 1.94
C VAL A 222 -9.70 9.79 2.46
N GLY A 223 -10.56 10.55 1.78
CA GLY A 223 -11.01 11.84 2.29
C GLY A 223 -10.06 12.98 2.02
N ARG A 224 -10.32 14.12 2.64
CA ARG A 224 -9.56 15.36 2.46
C ARG A 224 -8.42 15.43 3.47
N HIS A 225 -7.19 15.34 2.98
CA HIS A 225 -5.97 15.41 3.79
C HIS A 225 -5.58 16.85 4.13
N ASN A 226 -5.82 17.77 3.18
CA ASN A 226 -5.61 19.21 3.27
C ASN A 226 -6.36 19.91 2.11
N ASP A 227 -6.24 21.23 2.00
CA ASP A 227 -6.94 22.05 0.98
C ASP A 227 -6.67 21.60 -0.46
N LYS A 228 -5.49 21.01 -0.73
CA LYS A 228 -5.01 20.68 -2.07
C LYS A 228 -5.04 19.17 -2.37
N ARG A 229 -5.32 18.31 -1.39
CA ARG A 229 -5.20 16.85 -1.55
C ARG A 229 -6.38 16.10 -0.95
N VAL A 230 -7.03 15.33 -1.81
CA VAL A 230 -8.12 14.40 -1.49
C VAL A 230 -7.78 13.04 -2.08
N SER A 231 -7.99 11.96 -1.32
CA SER A 231 -7.84 10.59 -1.80
C SER A 231 -9.16 9.85 -1.94
N TYR A 232 -9.20 8.92 -2.89
CA TYR A 232 -10.40 8.22 -3.32
C TYR A 232 -10.99 7.29 -2.25
N GLY A 233 -10.14 6.68 -1.42
CA GLY A 233 -10.53 5.58 -0.53
C GLY A 233 -10.74 4.28 -1.30
N ARG A 234 -11.79 3.55 -0.92
CA ARG A 234 -12.13 2.23 -1.48
C ARG A 234 -11.03 1.21 -1.32
N SER A 235 -10.51 1.06 -0.11
CA SER A 235 -9.63 -0.07 0.20
C SER A 235 -10.29 -1.37 -0.26
N LEU A 236 -9.52 -2.20 -0.95
CA LEU A 236 -10.03 -3.29 -1.76
C LEU A 236 -9.23 -4.56 -1.49
N VAL A 237 -9.91 -5.70 -1.37
CA VAL A 237 -9.27 -7.02 -1.43
C VAL A 237 -9.89 -7.81 -2.57
N VAL A 238 -9.04 -8.36 -3.43
CA VAL A 238 -9.44 -9.16 -4.59
C VAL A 238 -8.84 -10.55 -4.46
N ASP A 239 -9.65 -11.57 -4.73
CA ASP A 239 -9.21 -12.95 -4.72
C ASP A 239 -8.43 -13.33 -6.00
N PRO A 240 -7.76 -14.50 -6.03
CA PRO A 240 -6.98 -14.95 -7.18
C PRO A 240 -7.78 -15.16 -8.48
N TRP A 241 -9.12 -15.14 -8.42
CA TRP A 241 -10.01 -15.23 -9.58
C TRP A 241 -10.51 -13.86 -10.05
N GLY A 242 -10.17 -12.79 -9.34
CA GLY A 242 -10.60 -11.43 -9.65
C GLY A 242 -11.92 -11.03 -9.02
N GLU A 243 -12.45 -11.80 -8.06
CA GLU A 243 -13.64 -11.42 -7.28
C GLU A 243 -13.25 -10.44 -6.18
N VAL A 244 -14.00 -9.35 -6.05
CA VAL A 244 -13.83 -8.38 -4.97
C VAL A 244 -14.43 -8.94 -3.69
N ARG A 245 -13.59 -9.21 -2.69
CA ARG A 245 -13.97 -9.79 -1.39
C ARG A 245 -14.20 -8.73 -0.32
N ILE A 246 -13.48 -7.62 -0.41
CA ILE A 246 -13.70 -6.43 0.43
C ILE A 246 -13.72 -5.21 -0.48
N ARG A 247 -14.67 -4.31 -0.25
CA ARG A 247 -14.69 -2.94 -0.77
C ARG A 247 -15.15 -2.00 0.34
N LEU A 248 -14.23 -1.23 0.90
CA LEU A 248 -14.55 -0.19 1.89
C LEU A 248 -15.13 1.06 1.21
N SER A 249 -15.64 2.00 1.99
CA SER A 249 -16.24 3.23 1.45
C SER A 249 -15.20 4.11 0.74
N GLY A 250 -15.68 4.99 -0.13
CA GLY A 250 -14.85 6.03 -0.77
C GLY A 250 -15.18 7.42 -0.23
N VAL A 251 -14.43 8.43 -0.66
CA VAL A 251 -14.75 9.82 -0.34
C VAL A 251 -16.13 10.20 -0.87
N ARG A 252 -16.95 10.85 -0.04
CA ARG A 252 -18.30 11.31 -0.41
C ARG A 252 -18.24 12.36 -1.51
N GLY A 253 -19.25 12.38 -2.39
CA GLY A 253 -19.33 13.28 -3.53
C GLY A 253 -18.41 12.90 -4.70
N ALA A 254 -17.64 11.81 -4.59
CA ALA A 254 -16.87 11.29 -5.71
C ALA A 254 -17.79 10.91 -6.90
N GLU A 255 -18.97 10.35 -6.65
CA GLU A 255 -19.85 9.88 -7.74
C GLU A 255 -20.60 11.01 -8.47
N GLU A 256 -20.55 12.26 -7.97
CA GLU A 256 -21.40 13.37 -8.46
C GLU A 256 -20.64 14.52 -9.15
N GLY A 257 -19.31 14.44 -9.32
CA GLY A 257 -18.50 15.53 -9.89
C GLY A 257 -17.92 15.22 -11.28
N GLY A 258 -18.56 15.72 -12.34
CA GLY A 258 -17.99 15.76 -13.69
C GLY A 258 -16.87 16.80 -13.81
N ASP A 259 -15.83 16.42 -14.56
CA ASP A 259 -14.89 17.21 -15.37
C ASP A 259 -14.34 18.60 -14.95
N GLU A 260 -14.47 19.05 -13.70
CA GLU A 260 -13.77 20.25 -13.25
C GLU A 260 -12.50 19.89 -12.48
N GLU A 261 -11.36 20.14 -13.14
CA GLU A 261 -10.08 20.37 -12.48
C GLU A 261 -10.33 21.44 -11.40
N PHE A 262 -10.30 21.08 -10.11
CA PHE A 262 -10.68 21.97 -9.01
C PHE A 262 -9.82 23.26 -9.00
N GLY A 263 -10.23 24.23 -9.83
CA GLY A 263 -9.93 25.63 -9.73
C GLY A 263 -10.91 26.22 -8.73
N HIS A 264 -10.38 26.78 -7.65
CA HIS A 264 -11.00 27.78 -6.77
C HIS A 264 -12.55 27.86 -6.74
N GLY A 265 -13.23 26.75 -6.45
CA GLY A 265 -14.68 26.67 -6.27
C GLY A 265 -15.01 26.17 -4.86
N ASP A 266 -15.97 26.83 -4.22
CA ASP A 266 -16.26 26.84 -2.77
C ASP A 266 -16.01 25.52 -2.02
N ALA A 267 -15.02 25.55 -1.12
CA ALA A 267 -14.62 24.47 -0.22
C ALA A 267 -15.62 24.21 0.93
N ALA A 268 -16.83 24.78 0.89
CA ALA A 268 -17.75 24.83 2.02
C ALA A 268 -18.76 23.69 2.08
N SER A 269 -19.02 22.93 1.01
CA SER A 269 -20.06 21.89 1.01
C SER A 269 -19.57 20.47 1.34
N ALA A 270 -18.25 20.23 1.36
CA ALA A 270 -17.68 18.90 1.67
C ALA A 270 -17.28 18.71 3.15
N ALA A 271 -17.51 19.71 4.00
CA ALA A 271 -17.00 19.74 5.39
C ALA A 271 -18.08 19.53 6.48
N ALA A 272 -19.35 19.38 6.12
CA ALA A 272 -20.44 19.23 7.09
C ALA A 272 -20.88 17.76 7.21
N GLY A 273 -20.04 16.92 7.81
CA GLY A 273 -20.40 15.55 8.16
C GLY A 273 -19.26 14.85 8.88
N ASN A 274 -19.39 14.70 10.19
CA ASN A 274 -18.45 14.02 11.08
C ASN A 274 -18.49 12.49 10.90
N ASP A 275 -18.57 12.00 9.65
CA ASP A 275 -18.70 10.58 9.33
C ASP A 275 -17.33 9.95 9.13
N THR A 276 -17.11 8.85 9.86
CA THR A 276 -15.82 8.21 10.09
C THR A 276 -15.09 7.84 8.81
N MET A 277 -13.98 8.52 8.53
CA MET A 277 -13.05 8.21 7.42
C MET A 277 -12.18 6.96 7.71
N GLU A 278 -12.18 6.51 8.96
CA GLU A 278 -11.47 5.30 9.41
C GLU A 278 -12.38 4.07 9.31
N GLU A 279 -12.01 3.12 8.45
CA GLU A 279 -12.76 1.86 8.26
C GLU A 279 -11.83 0.65 8.27
N ILE A 280 -12.39 -0.52 8.54
CA ILE A 280 -11.68 -1.80 8.56
C ILE A 280 -12.53 -2.91 7.93
N GLY A 281 -11.90 -3.76 7.13
CA GLY A 281 -12.52 -4.97 6.58
C GLY A 281 -11.73 -6.22 6.97
N PHE A 282 -12.41 -7.36 7.08
CA PHE A 282 -11.82 -8.65 7.47
C PHE A 282 -12.04 -9.70 6.38
N VAL A 283 -11.00 -10.47 6.08
CA VAL A 283 -11.03 -11.50 5.03
C VAL A 283 -10.13 -12.66 5.43
N ASP A 284 -10.56 -13.88 5.12
CA ASP A 284 -9.70 -15.05 5.15
C ASP A 284 -9.00 -15.17 3.79
N LEU A 285 -7.67 -15.01 3.78
CA LEU A 285 -6.86 -15.12 2.57
C LEU A 285 -6.56 -16.61 2.32
N ASP A 286 -7.56 -17.32 1.79
CA ASP A 286 -7.47 -18.76 1.54
C ASP A 286 -6.34 -19.08 0.53
N LEU A 287 -5.28 -19.70 1.02
CA LEU A 287 -4.12 -20.10 0.20
C LEU A 287 -4.42 -21.37 -0.62
N GLU A 288 -5.36 -22.21 -0.20
CA GLU A 288 -5.81 -23.34 -1.01
C GLU A 288 -6.55 -22.85 -2.26
N GLN A 289 -7.25 -21.70 -2.17
CA GLN A 289 -7.82 -21.05 -3.35
C GLN A 289 -6.74 -20.66 -4.36
N VAL A 290 -5.61 -20.10 -3.91
CA VAL A 290 -4.47 -19.76 -4.79
C VAL A 290 -3.98 -21.01 -5.53
N GLU A 291 -3.74 -22.09 -4.80
CA GLU A 291 -3.27 -23.36 -5.38
C GLU A 291 -4.29 -23.95 -6.36
N ARG A 292 -5.58 -23.93 -5.99
CA ARG A 292 -6.67 -24.42 -6.83
C ARG A 292 -6.77 -23.64 -8.13
N VAL A 293 -6.73 -22.29 -8.08
CA VAL A 293 -6.79 -21.43 -9.29
C VAL A 293 -5.59 -21.70 -10.19
N ARG A 294 -4.37 -21.73 -9.64
CA ARG A 294 -3.14 -22.02 -10.40
C ARG A 294 -3.16 -23.42 -11.03
N ARG A 295 -3.76 -24.40 -10.37
CA ARG A 295 -3.91 -25.77 -10.90
C ARG A 295 -4.97 -25.85 -12.01
N MET A 296 -6.11 -25.19 -11.85
CA MET A 296 -7.22 -25.23 -12.83
C MET A 296 -6.94 -24.40 -14.08
N MET A 297 -6.22 -23.28 -13.95
CA MET A 297 -5.87 -22.39 -15.06
C MET A 297 -4.36 -22.10 -15.04
N PRO A 298 -3.48 -23.07 -15.32
CA PRO A 298 -2.04 -22.87 -15.21
C PRO A 298 -1.55 -21.83 -16.23
N LEU A 299 -1.06 -20.70 -15.73
CA LEU A 299 -0.43 -19.68 -16.57
C LEU A 299 0.95 -20.18 -17.03
N ARG A 300 1.10 -20.40 -18.34
CA ARG A 300 2.36 -20.80 -18.96
C ARG A 300 3.04 -19.61 -19.61
N ARG A 301 4.12 -19.11 -18.99
CA ARG A 301 5.04 -18.16 -19.62
C ARG A 301 5.87 -18.92 -20.66
N ARG A 302 5.75 -18.52 -21.93
CA ARG A 302 6.68 -18.96 -22.97
C ARG A 302 7.98 -18.16 -22.82
N SER A 303 9.12 -18.76 -23.16
CA SER A 303 10.47 -18.18 -23.03
C SER A 303 10.75 -17.01 -24.00
N VAL A 304 9.71 -16.31 -24.46
CA VAL A 304 9.79 -15.20 -25.42
C VAL A 304 9.97 -13.83 -24.73
N TYR A 305 9.82 -13.77 -23.41
CA TYR A 305 9.94 -12.54 -22.60
C TYR A 305 11.07 -12.67 -21.55
N ARG A 306 12.25 -13.10 -21.98
CA ARG A 306 13.41 -13.34 -21.11
C ARG A 306 13.78 -12.14 -20.22
N GLU A 307 13.60 -10.94 -20.76
CA GLU A 307 13.87 -9.67 -20.07
C GLU A 307 12.92 -9.41 -18.90
N ILE A 308 11.71 -9.97 -18.93
CA ILE A 308 10.69 -9.81 -17.87
C ILE A 308 10.83 -10.92 -16.82
N THR A 309 11.40 -12.08 -17.15
CA THR A 309 11.46 -13.24 -16.25
C THR A 309 12.86 -13.52 -15.70
N GLU A 310 13.84 -12.66 -15.94
CA GLU A 310 15.26 -12.87 -15.59
C GLU A 310 15.83 -14.19 -16.17
N GLU A 311 15.32 -14.67 -17.30
CA GLU A 311 15.90 -15.83 -17.99
C GLU A 311 17.14 -15.38 -18.78
N LYS A 312 18.36 -15.62 -18.25
CA LYS A 312 19.60 -15.35 -18.98
C LYS A 312 19.67 -16.18 -20.28
N ALA A 313 20.39 -15.63 -21.27
CA ALA A 313 20.47 -16.16 -22.62
C ALA A 313 20.98 -17.60 -22.69
#